data_AF-A0A366DYL5-F1
#
_entry.id   AF-A0A366DYL5-F1
#
_cell.length_a   1.000
_cell.length_b   1.000
_cell.length_c   1.000
_cell.angle_alpha   90.00
_cell.angle_beta   90.00
_cell.angle_gamma   90.00
#
_symmetry.space_group_name_H-M   'P 1'
#
loop_
_entity.id
_entity.type
_entity.pdbx_description
1 polymer ?
#
loop_
_entity_poly.entity_id
_entity_poly.type
_entity_poly.pdbx_seq_one_letter_code
_entity_poly.pdbx_strand_id
1 'polypeptide(L)'
;MLDIIFEILSIFISGTSKVNEQAIAKNIKVLKRYPWFEDLLKEQRNRDKIIFNKKIRNIIGRCKTNKLNNDRYQVKFQYRLLRALK
;
A
#
# COMPACT_ATOMS: atom_id res chain seq x y z
N MET A 1 6.28 -3.86 16.28
CA MET A 1 5.51 -3.13 15.25
C MET A 1 4.58 -4.14 14.61
N LEU A 2 3.28 -4.12 14.95
CA LEU A 2 2.31 -5.11 14.46
C LEU A 2 2.19 -5.02 12.93
N ASP A 3 2.13 -6.18 12.29
CA ASP A 3 2.34 -6.35 10.85
C ASP A 3 1.14 -5.77 10.08
N ILE A 4 1.31 -4.60 9.46
CA ILE A 4 0.29 -3.94 8.60
C ILE A 4 -0.37 -4.92 7.60
N ILE A 5 0.35 -5.95 7.19
CA ILE A 5 -0.17 -7.00 6.30
C ILE A 5 -1.26 -7.83 7.00
N PHE A 6 -1.05 -8.22 8.25
CA PHE A 6 -2.02 -8.96 9.05
C PHE A 6 -3.28 -8.11 9.33
N GLU A 7 -3.10 -6.83 9.68
CA GLU A 7 -4.22 -5.90 9.90
C GLU A 7 -5.03 -5.65 8.62
N ILE A 8 -4.36 -5.51 7.48
CA ILE A 8 -5.06 -5.44 6.19
C ILE A 8 -5.86 -6.72 5.98
N LEU A 9 -5.27 -7.90 6.16
CA LEU A 9 -5.97 -9.17 5.96
C LEU A 9 -7.14 -9.38 6.93
N SER A 10 -7.06 -8.88 8.17
CA SER A 10 -8.10 -9.06 9.20
C SER A 10 -9.36 -8.23 8.94
N ILE A 11 -9.24 -7.02 8.40
CA ILE A 11 -10.37 -6.12 8.10
C ILE A 11 -11.35 -6.70 7.07
N PHE A 12 -10.91 -7.67 6.26
CA PHE A 12 -11.64 -8.08 5.06
C PHE A 12 -12.37 -9.40 5.14
N ILE A 13 -12.40 -10.01 6.32
CA ILE A 13 -13.28 -11.15 6.60
C ILE A 13 -14.77 -10.74 6.40
N SER A 14 -15.07 -9.44 6.28
CA SER A 14 -16.43 -8.89 6.20
C SER A 14 -16.88 -8.28 4.85
N GLY A 15 -16.25 -8.58 3.69
CA GLY A 15 -16.94 -8.32 2.39
C GLY A 15 -16.16 -7.74 1.19
N THR A 16 -14.86 -8.04 0.98
CA THR A 16 -14.18 -7.73 -0.30
C THR A 16 -13.61 -8.97 -0.99
N SER A 17 -13.31 -8.89 -2.30
CA SER A 17 -12.74 -10.01 -3.05
C SER A 17 -11.32 -10.33 -2.58
N LYS A 18 -11.14 -11.55 -2.08
CA LYS A 18 -9.87 -12.12 -1.56
C LYS A 18 -8.68 -11.94 -2.53
N VAL A 19 -8.94 -11.91 -3.84
CA VAL A 19 -7.91 -11.75 -4.91
C VAL A 19 -7.28 -10.35 -4.88
N ASN A 20 -8.06 -9.30 -4.62
CA ASN A 20 -7.52 -7.93 -4.55
C ASN A 20 -6.65 -7.73 -3.31
N GLU A 21 -6.99 -8.36 -2.19
CA GLU A 21 -6.28 -8.17 -0.93
C GLU A 21 -4.92 -8.88 -0.90
N GLN A 22 -4.84 -10.08 -1.48
CA GLN A 22 -3.54 -10.74 -1.67
C GLN A 22 -2.61 -9.93 -2.57
N ALA A 23 -3.15 -9.28 -3.61
CA ALA A 23 -2.38 -8.38 -4.45
C ALA A 23 -1.91 -7.14 -3.67
N ILE A 24 -2.76 -6.54 -2.83
CA ILE A 24 -2.41 -5.41 -1.97
C ILE A 24 -1.30 -5.81 -0.98
N ALA A 25 -1.47 -6.91 -0.24
CA ALA A 25 -0.49 -7.42 0.70
C ALA A 25 0.86 -7.72 0.02
N LYS A 26 0.84 -8.38 -1.15
CA LYS A 26 2.03 -8.64 -1.95
C LYS A 26 2.73 -7.34 -2.38
N ASN A 27 1.96 -6.35 -2.83
CA ASN A 27 2.52 -5.07 -3.24
C ASN A 27 3.10 -4.30 -2.06
N ILE A 28 2.47 -4.33 -0.88
CA ILE A 28 3.02 -3.71 0.34
C ILE A 28 4.35 -4.35 0.72
N LYS A 29 4.47 -5.69 0.66
CA LYS A 29 5.76 -6.39 0.91
C LYS A 29 6.88 -5.89 -0.02
N VAL A 30 6.56 -5.59 -1.28
CA VAL A 30 7.54 -5.02 -2.22
C VAL A 30 7.83 -3.56 -1.89
N LEU A 31 6.80 -2.76 -1.64
CA LEU A 31 6.93 -1.32 -1.37
C LEU A 31 7.73 -1.05 -0.08
N LYS A 32 7.60 -1.88 0.95
CA LYS A 32 8.42 -1.82 2.19
C LYS A 32 9.94 -1.90 1.96
N ARG A 33 10.40 -2.33 0.78
CA ARG A 33 11.83 -2.32 0.43
C ARG A 33 12.33 -0.93 0.02
N TYR A 34 11.43 0.01 -0.24
CA TYR A 34 11.76 1.35 -0.70
C TYR A 34 11.74 2.34 0.48
N PRO A 35 12.83 3.11 0.71
CA PRO A 35 12.92 4.03 1.85
C PRO A 35 11.75 5.00 1.96
N TRP A 36 11.31 5.57 0.83
CA TRP A 36 10.20 6.53 0.80
C TRP A 36 8.87 5.95 1.31
N PHE A 37 8.66 4.64 1.15
CA PHE A 37 7.45 3.99 1.62
C PHE A 37 7.58 3.60 3.09
N GLU A 38 8.76 3.13 3.52
CA GLU A 38 9.04 2.91 4.96
C GLU A 38 8.90 4.20 5.77
N ASP A 39 9.36 5.34 5.24
CA ASP A 39 9.18 6.64 5.88
C ASP A 39 7.70 7.02 6.03
N LEU A 40 6.87 6.68 5.04
CA LEU A 40 5.41 6.85 5.17
C LEU A 40 4.83 6.01 6.29
N LEU A 41 5.35 4.79 6.47
CA LEU A 41 4.87 3.87 7.50
C LEU A 41 5.28 4.29 8.90
N LYS A 42 6.21 5.24 9.11
CA LYS A 42 6.58 5.73 10.45
C LYS A 42 5.45 6.53 11.11
N GLU A 43 4.63 7.21 10.32
CA GLU A 43 3.51 8.01 10.78
C GLU A 43 2.24 7.17 10.99
N GLN A 44 1.69 7.14 12.21
CA GLN A 44 0.49 6.35 12.54
C GLN A 44 -0.69 6.72 11.63
N ARG A 45 -0.90 8.01 11.39
CA ARG A 45 -1.98 8.50 10.52
C ARG A 45 -1.89 7.94 9.10
N ASN A 46 -0.69 7.77 8.58
CA ASN A 46 -0.48 7.19 7.25
C ASN A 46 -0.72 5.68 7.28
N ARG A 47 -0.27 4.97 8.34
CA ARG A 47 -0.58 3.55 8.53
C ARG A 47 -2.09 3.32 8.53
N ASP A 48 -2.83 4.07 9.35
CA ASP A 48 -4.29 3.95 9.44
C ASP A 48 -4.96 4.19 8.08
N LYS A 49 -4.54 5.22 7.36
CA LYS A 49 -5.03 5.48 6.01
C LYS A 49 -4.71 4.32 5.05
N ILE A 50 -3.51 3.74 5.10
CA ILE A 50 -3.14 2.59 4.27
C ILE A 50 -3.98 1.36 4.61
N ILE A 51 -4.28 1.15 5.89
CA ILE A 51 -5.00 -0.02 6.39
C ILE A 51 -6.50 0.09 6.13
N PHE A 52 -7.13 1.23 6.46
CA PHE A 52 -8.58 1.36 6.49
C PHE A 52 -9.16 2.08 5.27
N ASN A 53 -8.39 2.92 4.55
CA ASN A 53 -8.93 3.66 3.41
C ASN A 53 -8.93 2.81 2.13
N LYS A 54 -10.14 2.43 1.68
CA LYS A 54 -10.37 1.65 0.45
C LYS A 54 -9.72 2.27 -0.80
N LYS A 55 -9.73 3.60 -0.95
CA LYS A 55 -9.14 4.28 -2.12
C LYS A 55 -7.62 4.12 -2.15
N ILE A 56 -6.97 4.26 -0.99
CA ILE A 56 -5.51 4.07 -0.87
C ILE A 56 -5.13 2.62 -1.13
N ARG A 57 -5.85 1.67 -0.52
CA ARG A 57 -5.65 0.24 -0.78
C ARG A 57 -5.78 -0.12 -2.25
N ASN A 58 -6.79 0.42 -2.95
CA ASN A 58 -6.94 0.23 -4.39
C ASN A 58 -5.77 0.81 -5.21
N ILE A 59 -5.20 1.95 -4.81
CA ILE A 59 -4.01 2.51 -5.45
C ILE A 59 -2.82 1.55 -5.29
N ILE A 60 -2.63 1.02 -4.09
CA ILE A 60 -1.57 0.06 -3.75
C ILE A 60 -1.76 -1.26 -4.51
N GLY A 61 -2.99 -1.81 -4.55
CA GLY A 61 -3.30 -3.05 -5.26
C GLY A 61 -3.05 -2.95 -6.77
N ARG A 62 -3.21 -1.76 -7.36
CA ARG A 62 -2.92 -1.48 -8.78
C ARG A 62 -1.45 -1.14 -9.06
N CYS A 63 -0.58 -1.22 -8.06
CA CYS A 63 0.86 -1.03 -8.26
C CYS A 63 1.41 -2.15 -9.15
N LYS A 64 2.05 -1.78 -10.26
CA LYS A 64 2.79 -2.70 -11.12
C LYS A 64 4.20 -2.79 -10.55
N THR A 65 4.39 -3.63 -9.54
CA THR A 65 5.65 -3.75 -8.79
C THR A 65 6.85 -4.08 -9.68
N ASN A 66 6.64 -4.85 -10.75
CA ASN A 66 7.66 -5.10 -11.77
C ASN A 66 8.13 -3.87 -12.55
N LYS A 67 7.39 -2.75 -12.50
CA LYS A 67 7.75 -1.47 -13.12
C LYS A 67 8.38 -0.48 -12.15
N LEU A 68 8.51 -0.80 -10.87
CA LEU A 68 9.08 0.12 -9.88
C LEU A 68 10.57 0.41 -10.11
N ASN A 69 11.30 -0.46 -10.81
CA ASN A 69 12.68 -0.19 -11.21
C ASN A 69 12.80 0.88 -12.33
N ASN A 70 11.68 1.33 -12.89
CA ASN A 70 11.66 2.46 -13.81
C ASN A 70 11.36 3.74 -13.03
N ASP A 71 12.32 4.66 -12.97
CA ASP A 71 12.24 5.89 -12.17
C ASP A 71 10.99 6.72 -12.48
N ARG A 72 10.62 6.88 -13.75
CA ARG A 72 9.43 7.64 -14.15
C ARG A 72 8.16 7.00 -13.59
N TYR A 73 8.07 5.68 -13.63
CA TYR A 73 6.94 4.96 -13.06
C TYR A 73 6.93 5.06 -11.54
N GLN A 74 8.07 4.89 -10.88
CA GLN A 74 8.19 4.99 -9.42
C GLN A 74 7.76 6.38 -8.93
N VAL A 75 8.33 7.45 -9.49
CA VAL A 75 7.99 8.84 -9.13
C VAL A 75 6.50 9.11 -9.35
N LYS A 76 5.94 8.68 -10.48
CA LYS A 76 4.50 8.84 -10.76
C LYS A 76 3.63 8.09 -9.75
N PHE A 77 4.02 6.87 -9.39
CA PHE A 77 3.29 6.06 -8.41
C PHE A 77 3.37 6.67 -7.02
N GLN A 78 4.57 7.03 -6.57
CA GLN A 78 4.82 7.68 -5.29
C GLN A 78 4.00 8.97 -5.17
N TYR A 79 4.06 9.86 -6.16
CA TYR A 79 3.27 11.09 -6.16
C TYR A 79 1.77 10.83 -6.03
N ARG A 80 1.25 9.86 -6.77
CA ARG A 80 -0.18 9.48 -6.71
C ARG A 80 -0.57 8.97 -5.34
N LEU A 81 0.28 8.17 -4.70
CA LEU A 81 0.02 7.62 -3.38
C LEU A 81 0.11 8.72 -2.30
N LEU A 82 1.15 9.56 -2.33
CA LEU A 82 1.31 10.70 -1.44
C LEU A 82 0.14 11.67 -1.53
N ARG A 83 -0.34 11.96 -2.74
CA ARG A 83 -1.51 12.83 -2.95
C ARG A 83 -2.79 12.22 -2.36
N ALA A 84 -2.92 10.91 -2.35
CA ALA A 84 -4.06 10.24 -1.72
C ALA A 84 -3.95 10.15 -0.19
N LEU A 85 -2.73 10.27 0.35
CA LEU A 85 -2.45 10.26 1.79
C LEU A 85 -2.57 11.63 2.46
N LYS A 86 -2.57 12.73 1.71
CA LYS A 86 -2.94 14.06 2.21
C LYS A 86 -4.43 14.06 2.56
#